data_AF-A0A2V5NRG7-F1
#
_entry.id   AF-A0A2V5NRG7-F1
#
_cell.length_a   1.000
_cell.length_b   1.000
_cell.length_c   1.000
_cell.angle_alpha   90.00
_cell.angle_beta   90.00
_cell.angle_gamma   90.00
#
_symmetry.space_group_name_H-M   'P 1'
#
loop_
_entity.id
_entity.type
_entity.pdbx_description
1 polymer ?
#
loop_
_entity_poly.entity_id
_entity_poly.type
_entity_poly.pdbx_seq_one_letter_code
_entity_poly.pdbx_strand_id
1 'polypeptide(L)'
;MPSGIKLSLYGFDVDIGEFVRLIRDLAGAKLDAQSKDALKTMIAEVGKSFDVVLDVVTPLYALNTEAMLRSEFPKLYANFKNAYLKNSNEIRTHCHIVTDQFERLKASQSWKQNIPVIRDAFQRLIETEATWASADYTLANKMSDFLSNVDIELSRIDAMLQTDAITSLDAVRELLADTEQQIKSIKAHLDELRIISARLGP
;
A
#
# COMPACT_ATOMS: atom_id res chain seq x y z
N MET A 1 -20.21 6.35 23.26
CA MET A 1 -20.02 5.82 21.90
C MET A 1 -18.66 6.31 21.42
N PRO A 2 -17.64 5.47 21.19
CA PRO A 2 -16.52 5.92 20.39
C PRO A 2 -16.92 5.78 18.93
N SER A 3 -17.44 6.85 18.34
CA SER A 3 -17.60 6.98 16.90
C SER A 3 -16.25 7.42 16.32
N GLY A 4 -15.28 6.50 16.27
CA GLY A 4 -14.02 6.71 15.55
C GLY A 4 -14.19 6.43 14.06
N ILE A 5 -13.39 7.08 13.23
CA ILE A 5 -13.20 6.73 11.82
C ILE A 5 -12.62 5.31 11.78
N LYS A 6 -13.30 4.39 11.08
CA LYS A 6 -12.75 3.06 10.82
C LYS A 6 -11.61 3.17 9.81
N LEU A 7 -10.40 2.79 10.22
CA LEU A 7 -9.30 2.57 9.29
C LEU A 7 -9.55 1.26 8.55
N SER A 8 -10.02 1.34 7.31
CA SER A 8 -10.17 0.18 6.44
C SER A 8 -9.02 0.15 5.44
N LEU A 9 -8.27 -0.95 5.41
CA LEU A 9 -7.28 -1.24 4.39
C LEU A 9 -7.83 -2.15 3.28
N TYR A 10 -9.12 -2.49 3.32
CA TYR A 10 -9.75 -3.39 2.35
C TYR A 10 -9.55 -2.94 0.89
N GLY A 11 -9.69 -1.64 0.63
CA GLY A 11 -9.46 -1.09 -0.71
C GLY A 11 -8.03 -1.32 -1.19
N PHE A 12 -7.04 -1.13 -0.31
CA PHE A 12 -5.63 -1.36 -0.63
C PHE A 12 -5.30 -2.83 -0.86
N ASP A 13 -5.88 -3.72 -0.06
CA ASP A 13 -5.72 -5.17 -0.17
C ASP A 13 -6.26 -5.70 -1.51
N VAL A 14 -7.43 -5.25 -1.93
CA VAL A 14 -8.01 -5.59 -3.25
C VAL A 14 -7.13 -5.07 -4.38
N ASP A 15 -6.70 -3.81 -4.30
CA ASP A 15 -5.88 -3.16 -5.35
C ASP A 15 -4.52 -3.88 -5.51
N ILE A 16 -3.82 -4.22 -4.41
CA ILE A 16 -2.55 -4.95 -4.48
C ILE A 16 -2.72 -6.40 -4.92
N GLY A 17 -3.81 -7.07 -4.50
CA GLY A 17 -4.10 -8.44 -4.92
C GLY A 17 -4.33 -8.55 -6.42
N GLU A 18 -5.04 -7.59 -7.01
CA GLU A 18 -5.23 -7.52 -8.47
C GLU A 18 -3.91 -7.24 -9.18
N PHE A 19 -3.09 -6.31 -8.67
CA PHE A 19 -1.77 -6.04 -9.22
C PHE A 19 -0.87 -7.27 -9.21
N VAL A 20 -0.78 -7.99 -8.09
CA VAL A 20 -0.03 -9.25 -7.98
C VAL A 20 -0.46 -10.24 -9.04
N ARG A 21 -1.78 -10.41 -9.23
CA ARG A 21 -2.33 -11.33 -10.23
C ARG A 21 -1.87 -10.96 -11.64
N LEU A 22 -1.97 -9.69 -12.01
CA LEU A 22 -1.57 -9.19 -13.33
C LEU A 22 -0.06 -9.33 -13.57
N ILE A 23 0.75 -8.98 -12.56
CA ILE A 23 2.21 -9.10 -12.64
C ILE A 23 2.64 -10.58 -12.75
N ARG A 24 1.96 -11.48 -12.03
CA ARG A 24 2.21 -12.94 -12.11
C ARG A 24 1.94 -13.46 -13.52
N ASP A 25 0.81 -13.07 -14.11
CA ASP A 25 0.42 -13.50 -15.46
C ASP A 25 1.43 -12.97 -16.51
N LEU A 26 1.93 -11.75 -16.35
CA LEU A 26 2.92 -11.15 -17.24
C LEU A 26 4.31 -11.76 -17.08
N ALA A 27 4.73 -12.08 -15.85
CA ALA A 27 6.00 -12.73 -15.58
C ALA A 27 6.08 -14.16 -16.17
N GLY A 28 4.93 -14.80 -16.41
CA GLY A 28 4.84 -16.06 -17.14
C GLY A 28 5.16 -15.95 -18.64
N ALA A 29 5.28 -14.73 -19.18
CA ALA A 29 5.59 -14.48 -20.59
C ALA A 29 7.09 -14.51 -20.88
N LYS A 30 7.45 -14.79 -22.16
CA LYS A 30 8.81 -14.54 -22.67
C LYS A 30 8.98 -13.05 -22.95
N LEU A 31 9.18 -12.27 -21.89
CA LEU A 31 9.41 -10.84 -21.94
C LEU A 31 10.81 -10.51 -22.44
N ASP A 32 10.93 -9.43 -23.21
CA ASP A 32 12.23 -8.81 -23.52
C ASP A 32 12.84 -8.14 -22.27
N ALA A 33 14.14 -7.83 -22.33
CA ALA A 33 14.87 -7.27 -21.19
C ALA A 33 14.27 -5.93 -20.70
N GLN A 34 13.82 -5.07 -21.61
CA GLN A 34 13.24 -3.78 -21.27
C GLN A 34 11.91 -3.93 -20.53
N SER A 35 11.06 -4.87 -20.94
CA SER A 35 9.77 -5.16 -20.32
C SER A 35 9.96 -5.78 -18.94
N LYS A 36 10.96 -6.65 -18.77
CA LYS A 36 11.34 -7.19 -17.46
C LYS A 36 11.80 -6.08 -16.50
N ASP A 37 12.63 -5.16 -16.97
CA ASP A 37 13.12 -4.05 -16.16
C ASP A 37 11.99 -3.09 -15.74
N ALA A 38 11.08 -2.78 -16.66
CA ALA A 38 9.89 -2.00 -16.36
C ALA A 38 9.00 -2.70 -15.30
N LEU A 39 8.74 -4.00 -15.45
CA LEU A 39 7.98 -4.79 -14.47
C LEU A 39 8.64 -4.81 -13.09
N LYS A 40 9.96 -5.01 -13.02
CA LYS A 40 10.69 -4.96 -11.74
C LYS A 40 10.60 -3.59 -11.09
N THR A 41 10.73 -2.53 -11.88
CA THR A 41 10.62 -1.16 -11.39
C THR A 41 9.21 -0.89 -10.85
N MET A 42 8.17 -1.28 -11.58
CA MET A 42 6.78 -1.17 -11.08
C MET A 42 6.59 -1.92 -9.76
N ILE A 43 7.08 -3.15 -9.66
CA ILE A 43 7.04 -3.94 -8.43
C ILE A 43 7.70 -3.19 -7.26
N ALA A 44 8.89 -2.63 -7.49
CA ALA A 44 9.65 -1.93 -6.46
C ALA A 44 8.93 -0.67 -5.98
N GLU A 45 8.40 0.14 -6.90
CA GLU A 45 7.72 1.39 -6.56
C GLU A 45 6.36 1.15 -5.89
N VAL A 46 5.58 0.16 -6.33
CA VAL A 46 4.37 -0.27 -5.60
C VAL A 46 4.73 -0.73 -4.18
N GLY A 47 5.84 -1.48 -4.04
CA GLY A 47 6.34 -1.89 -2.73
C GLY A 47 6.58 -0.70 -1.79
N LYS A 48 7.27 0.34 -2.27
CA LYS A 48 7.54 1.55 -1.49
C LYS A 48 6.26 2.26 -1.05
N SER A 49 5.25 2.36 -1.91
CA SER A 49 3.97 2.99 -1.57
C SER A 49 3.23 2.25 -0.44
N PHE A 50 3.29 0.92 -0.43
CA PHE A 50 2.65 0.12 0.61
C PHE A 50 3.50 0.00 1.89
N ASP A 51 4.83 0.03 1.79
CA ASP A 51 5.72 0.08 2.96
C ASP A 51 5.41 1.32 3.82
N VAL A 52 5.06 2.47 3.23
CA VAL A 52 4.59 3.66 3.96
C VAL A 52 3.34 3.36 4.81
N VAL A 53 2.36 2.65 4.26
CA VAL A 53 1.15 2.27 5.00
C VAL A 53 1.50 1.32 6.15
N LEU A 54 2.37 0.34 5.90
CA LEU A 54 2.79 -0.63 6.90
C LEU A 54 3.61 0.00 8.02
N ASP A 55 4.49 0.94 7.71
CA ASP A 55 5.35 1.66 8.68
C ASP A 55 4.53 2.51 9.65
N VAL A 56 3.38 3.02 9.20
CA VAL A 56 2.47 3.82 10.02
C VAL A 56 1.65 2.95 10.97
N VAL A 57 1.09 1.84 10.48
CA VAL A 57 0.13 1.04 11.26
C VAL A 57 0.80 -0.04 12.09
N THR A 58 1.86 -0.68 11.58
CA THR A 58 2.50 -1.82 12.26
C THR A 58 3.00 -1.49 13.68
N PRO A 59 3.62 -0.33 13.96
CA PRO A 59 4.10 -0.01 15.30
C PRO A 59 2.98 0.11 16.35
N LEU A 60 1.76 0.46 15.93
CA LEU A 60 0.61 0.60 16.84
C LEU A 60 0.22 -0.74 17.48
N TYR A 61 0.48 -1.88 16.82
CA TYR A 61 0.23 -3.23 17.36
C TYR A 61 1.08 -3.57 18.59
N ALA A 62 2.20 -2.87 18.79
CA ALA A 62 3.02 -3.06 19.98
C ALA A 62 2.38 -2.45 21.25
N LEU A 63 1.37 -1.58 21.11
CA LEU A 63 0.71 -0.90 22.22
C LEU A 63 -0.35 -1.79 22.87
N ASN A 64 0.08 -2.72 23.70
CA ASN A 64 -0.80 -3.74 24.28
C ASN A 64 -1.12 -3.56 25.79
N THR A 65 -0.45 -2.61 26.46
CA THR A 65 -0.66 -2.26 27.87
C THR A 65 -0.82 -0.75 28.06
N GLU A 66 -1.47 -0.34 29.14
CA GLU A 66 -1.62 1.08 29.50
C GLU A 66 -0.26 1.78 29.67
N ALA A 67 0.71 1.09 30.29
CA ALA A 67 2.05 1.62 30.50
C ALA A 67 2.76 1.92 29.16
N MET A 68 2.71 0.99 28.21
CA MET A 68 3.29 1.18 26.87
C MET A 68 2.54 2.26 26.08
N LEU A 69 1.21 2.32 26.22
CA LEU A 69 0.42 3.39 25.61
C LEU A 69 0.91 4.76 26.11
N ARG A 70 1.05 4.95 27.43
CA ARG A 70 1.51 6.22 28.00
C ARG A 70 2.95 6.58 27.61
N SER A 71 3.87 5.61 27.51
CA SER A 71 5.28 5.89 27.25
C SER A 71 5.65 5.97 25.76
N GLU A 72 5.00 5.17 24.91
CA GLU A 72 5.40 5.01 23.49
C GLU A 72 4.44 5.69 22.51
N PHE A 73 3.15 5.81 22.83
CA PHE A 73 2.19 6.44 21.91
C PHE A 73 2.58 7.87 21.49
N PRO A 74 3.04 8.76 22.40
CA PRO A 74 3.43 10.11 22.00
C PRO A 74 4.60 10.12 21.00
N LYS A 75 5.54 9.17 21.14
CA LYS A 75 6.69 9.04 20.23
C LYS A 75 6.23 8.53 18.86
N LEU A 76 5.38 7.51 18.85
CA LEU A 76 4.83 6.94 17.62
C LEU A 76 4.00 7.98 16.86
N TYR A 77 3.18 8.74 17.57
CA TYR A 77 2.36 9.79 16.98
C TYR A 77 3.20 10.96 16.44
N ALA A 78 4.23 11.40 17.18
CA ALA A 78 5.15 12.43 16.69
C ALA A 78 5.92 11.95 15.44
N ASN A 79 6.39 10.69 15.43
CA ASN A 79 7.04 10.10 14.28
C ASN A 79 6.09 10.02 13.07
N PHE A 80 4.85 9.61 13.30
CA PHE A 80 3.81 9.60 12.27
C PHE A 80 3.59 11.01 11.69
N LYS A 81 3.45 12.06 12.51
CA LYS A 81 3.26 13.43 12.00
C LYS A 81 4.40 13.92 11.14
N ASN A 82 5.65 13.63 11.55
CA ASN A 82 6.83 13.97 10.77
C ASN A 82 6.89 13.18 9.45
N ALA A 83 6.52 11.90 9.49
CA ALA A 83 6.51 11.02 8.32
C ALA A 83 5.37 11.35 7.37
N TYR A 84 4.15 11.60 7.85
CA TYR A 84 2.95 11.86 7.06
C TYR A 84 3.15 12.99 6.03
N LEU A 85 3.64 14.15 6.47
CA LEU A 85 3.85 15.31 5.60
C LEU A 85 4.91 15.04 4.53
N LYS A 86 5.94 14.25 4.86
CA LYS A 86 6.98 13.86 3.92
C LYS A 86 6.48 12.80 2.94
N ASN A 87 5.83 11.76 3.47
CA ASN A 87 5.45 10.56 2.75
C ASN A 87 4.27 10.80 1.79
N SER A 88 3.38 11.76 2.08
CA SER A 88 2.27 12.12 1.18
C SER A 88 2.75 12.56 -0.22
N ASN A 89 3.90 13.24 -0.30
CA ASN A 89 4.51 13.62 -1.57
C ASN A 89 5.34 12.47 -2.20
N GLU A 90 5.97 11.63 -1.38
CA GLU A 90 6.74 10.46 -1.86
C GLU A 90 5.82 9.42 -2.51
N ILE A 91 4.65 9.14 -1.92
CA ILE A 91 3.64 8.24 -2.50
C ILE A 91 3.25 8.66 -3.93
N ARG A 92 2.98 9.96 -4.14
CA ARG A 92 2.67 10.47 -5.49
C ARG A 92 3.80 10.21 -6.48
N THR A 93 5.04 10.41 -6.03
CA THR A 93 6.24 10.15 -6.85
C THR A 93 6.33 8.68 -7.25
N HIS A 94 6.12 7.75 -6.32
CA HIS A 94 6.13 6.32 -6.59
C HIS A 94 5.03 5.91 -7.57
N CYS A 95 3.81 6.41 -7.40
CA CYS A 95 2.70 6.17 -8.32
C CYS A 95 3.01 6.68 -9.74
N HIS A 96 3.56 7.90 -9.87
CA HIS A 96 3.97 8.43 -11.18
C HIS A 96 5.01 7.54 -11.88
N ILE A 97 6.00 7.01 -11.14
CA ILE A 97 6.99 6.12 -11.74
C ILE A 97 6.33 4.81 -12.22
N VAL A 98 5.38 4.25 -11.47
CA VAL A 98 4.62 3.06 -11.90
C VAL A 98 3.88 3.33 -13.21
N THR A 99 3.20 4.48 -13.31
CA THR A 99 2.50 4.92 -14.53
C THR A 99 3.46 5.05 -15.71
N ASP A 100 4.61 5.71 -15.52
CA ASP A 100 5.64 5.87 -16.56
C ASP A 100 6.18 4.52 -17.07
N GLN A 101 6.44 3.56 -16.17
CA GLN A 101 6.90 2.23 -16.56
C GLN A 101 5.81 1.44 -17.26
N PHE A 102 4.55 1.63 -16.88
CA PHE A 102 3.44 1.01 -17.55
C PHE A 102 3.28 1.50 -18.99
N GLU A 103 3.42 2.80 -19.24
CA GLU A 103 3.42 3.35 -20.60
C GLU A 103 4.57 2.77 -21.45
N ARG A 104 5.75 2.57 -20.85
CA ARG A 104 6.87 1.87 -21.52
C ARG A 104 6.52 0.42 -21.88
N LEU A 105 5.85 -0.30 -20.98
CA LEU A 105 5.35 -1.65 -21.24
C LEU A 105 4.28 -1.67 -22.34
N LYS A 106 3.42 -0.65 -22.43
CA LYS A 106 2.45 -0.46 -23.54
C LYS A 106 3.16 -0.28 -24.88
N ALA A 107 4.20 0.53 -24.91
CA ALA A 107 4.98 0.76 -26.13
C ALA A 107 5.71 -0.51 -26.64
N SER A 108 6.14 -1.43 -25.77
CA SER A 108 6.73 -2.70 -26.20
C SER A 108 5.66 -3.66 -26.72
N GLN A 109 5.62 -3.95 -28.03
CA GLN A 109 4.57 -4.77 -28.67
C GLN A 109 4.99 -6.21 -29.00
N SER A 110 6.27 -6.54 -28.92
CA SER A 110 6.85 -7.75 -29.53
C SER A 110 6.40 -9.07 -28.86
N TRP A 111 6.25 -9.09 -27.53
CA TRP A 111 5.89 -10.28 -26.76
C TRP A 111 4.37 -10.51 -26.64
N LYS A 112 3.55 -9.52 -27.00
CA LYS A 112 2.08 -9.52 -26.81
C LYS A 112 1.34 -10.38 -27.84
N GLN A 113 1.94 -10.64 -29.00
CA GLN A 113 1.21 -11.17 -30.15
C GLN A 113 0.97 -12.69 -30.12
N ASN A 114 1.64 -13.44 -29.24
CA ASN A 114 1.70 -14.91 -29.39
C ASN A 114 1.02 -15.73 -28.28
N ILE A 115 0.44 -15.11 -27.24
CA ILE A 115 -0.18 -15.86 -26.13
C ILE A 115 -1.48 -15.17 -25.66
N PRO A 116 -2.68 -15.77 -25.90
CA PRO A 116 -3.98 -15.18 -25.55
C PRO A 116 -4.12 -14.77 -24.08
N VAL A 117 -3.64 -15.60 -23.14
CA VAL A 117 -3.67 -15.32 -21.69
C VAL A 117 -2.89 -14.04 -21.36
N ILE A 118 -1.78 -13.81 -22.04
CA ILE A 118 -0.93 -12.63 -21.82
C ILE A 118 -1.56 -11.39 -22.44
N ARG A 119 -2.24 -11.51 -23.59
CA ARG A 119 -3.03 -10.42 -24.15
C ARG A 119 -4.16 -10.00 -23.21
N ASP A 120 -4.89 -10.95 -22.65
CA ASP A 120 -6.02 -10.66 -21.76
C ASP A 120 -5.54 -10.10 -20.41
N ALA A 121 -4.43 -10.61 -19.85
CA ALA A 121 -3.78 -10.04 -18.68
C ALA A 121 -3.23 -8.63 -18.95
N PHE A 122 -2.65 -8.40 -20.13
CA PHE A 122 -2.16 -7.08 -20.53
C PHE A 122 -3.31 -6.09 -20.73
N GLN A 123 -4.42 -6.52 -21.33
CA GLN A 123 -5.62 -5.71 -21.48
C GLN A 123 -6.23 -5.36 -20.12
N ARG A 124 -6.30 -6.31 -19.19
CA ARG A 124 -6.72 -6.03 -17.80
C ARG A 124 -5.74 -5.14 -17.06
N LEU A 125 -4.43 -5.23 -17.35
CA LEU A 125 -3.46 -4.28 -16.82
C LEU A 125 -3.63 -2.89 -17.43
N ILE A 126 -4.01 -2.77 -18.71
CA ILE A 126 -4.40 -1.47 -19.32
C ILE A 126 -5.67 -0.93 -18.69
N GLU A 127 -6.67 -1.76 -18.40
CA GLU A 127 -7.91 -1.32 -17.75
C GLU A 127 -7.68 -0.92 -16.28
N THR A 128 -6.85 -1.69 -15.58
CA THR A 128 -6.41 -1.39 -14.21
C THR A 128 -5.57 -0.13 -14.19
N GLU A 129 -4.66 0.04 -15.15
CA GLU A 129 -3.90 1.27 -15.29
C GLU A 129 -4.77 2.43 -15.73
N ALA A 130 -5.72 2.30 -16.66
CA ALA A 130 -6.65 3.37 -16.96
C ALA A 130 -7.44 3.76 -15.69
N THR A 131 -7.72 2.80 -14.80
CA THR A 131 -8.31 3.00 -13.47
C THR A 131 -7.30 3.45 -12.40
N TRP A 132 -5.99 3.38 -12.65
CA TRP A 132 -4.87 3.80 -11.79
C TRP A 132 -4.13 5.06 -12.31
N ALA A 133 -4.32 5.49 -13.55
CA ALA A 133 -3.64 6.59 -14.26
C ALA A 133 -4.61 7.74 -14.57
N SER A 134 -5.90 7.46 -14.74
CA SER A 134 -6.93 8.42 -14.28
C SER A 134 -6.86 8.66 -12.76
N ALA A 135 -6.00 7.88 -12.09
CA ALA A 135 -5.93 7.64 -10.67
C ALA A 135 -4.51 7.70 -10.07
N ASP A 136 -3.56 8.37 -10.76
CA ASP A 136 -2.46 9.06 -10.08
C ASP A 136 -3.07 9.93 -8.95
N TYR A 137 -4.31 10.38 -9.16
CA TYR A 137 -5.23 10.86 -8.14
C TYR A 137 -5.80 9.74 -7.23
N THR A 138 -6.45 8.67 -7.69
CA THR A 138 -7.16 7.74 -6.78
C THR A 138 -6.27 6.91 -5.85
N LEU A 139 -5.13 6.33 -6.27
CA LEU A 139 -4.28 5.56 -5.34
C LEU A 139 -3.56 6.51 -4.37
N ALA A 140 -2.96 7.58 -4.88
CA ALA A 140 -2.30 8.57 -4.03
C ALA A 140 -3.30 9.33 -3.13
N ASN A 141 -4.52 9.64 -3.60
CA ASN A 141 -5.58 10.22 -2.77
C ASN A 141 -6.11 9.20 -1.77
N LYS A 142 -6.35 7.94 -2.15
CA LYS A 142 -6.72 6.89 -1.18
C LYS A 142 -5.67 6.78 -0.08
N MET A 143 -4.38 6.78 -0.43
CA MET A 143 -3.28 6.76 0.54
C MET A 143 -3.22 8.06 1.37
N SER A 144 -3.44 9.22 0.75
CA SER A 144 -3.49 10.51 1.44
C SER A 144 -4.67 10.58 2.42
N ASP A 145 -5.85 10.14 2.01
CA ASP A 145 -7.08 10.07 2.81
C ASP A 145 -6.90 9.08 3.96
N PHE A 146 -6.26 7.93 3.69
CA PHE A 146 -5.91 6.96 4.71
C PHE A 146 -5.00 7.58 5.77
N LEU A 147 -3.90 8.22 5.36
CA LEU A 147 -2.98 8.86 6.28
C LEU A 147 -3.65 10.02 7.05
N SER A 148 -4.51 10.80 6.39
CA SER A 148 -5.33 11.83 7.07
C SER A 148 -6.26 11.23 8.13
N ASN A 149 -6.93 10.12 7.82
CA ASN A 149 -7.78 9.42 8.78
C ASN A 149 -6.98 8.84 9.96
N VAL A 150 -5.76 8.34 9.70
CA VAL A 150 -4.83 7.93 10.77
C VAL A 150 -4.48 9.12 11.67
N ASP A 151 -4.17 10.29 11.10
CA ASP A 151 -3.87 11.49 11.91
C ASP A 151 -5.06 11.88 12.79
N ILE A 152 -6.28 11.87 12.25
CA ILE A 152 -7.49 12.20 13.01
C ILE A 152 -7.67 11.22 14.18
N GLU A 153 -7.55 9.91 13.94
CA GLU A 153 -7.73 8.92 15.00
C GLU A 153 -6.62 8.95 16.04
N LEU A 154 -5.36 9.13 15.64
CA LEU A 154 -4.25 9.27 16.59
C LEU A 154 -4.38 10.56 17.40
N SER A 155 -4.84 11.66 16.80
CA SER A 155 -5.16 12.91 17.52
C SER A 155 -6.25 12.69 18.58
N ARG A 156 -7.29 11.92 18.24
CA ARG A 156 -8.39 11.59 19.15
C ARG A 156 -7.90 10.74 20.32
N ILE A 157 -7.10 9.72 20.04
CA ILE A 157 -6.51 8.84 21.07
C ILE A 157 -5.56 9.63 21.98
N ASP A 158 -4.76 10.55 21.44
CA ASP A 158 -3.90 11.43 22.24
C ASP A 158 -4.70 12.27 23.24
N ALA A 159 -5.80 12.90 22.78
CA ALA A 159 -6.69 13.67 23.64
C ALA A 159 -7.36 12.82 24.72
N MET A 160 -7.76 11.59 24.39
CA MET A 160 -8.34 10.65 25.35
C MET A 160 -7.31 10.20 26.39
N LEU A 161 -6.05 9.97 25.99
CA LEU A 161 -4.98 9.52 26.88
C LEU A 161 -4.71 10.49 28.03
N GLN A 162 -4.98 11.78 27.82
CA GLN A 162 -4.88 12.82 28.86
C GLN A 162 -5.95 12.70 29.96
N THR A 163 -7.04 11.97 29.71
CA THR A 163 -8.23 11.92 30.58
C THR A 163 -8.58 10.51 31.05
N ASP A 164 -8.43 9.50 30.21
CA ASP A 164 -8.72 8.09 30.51
C ASP A 164 -7.88 7.15 29.62
N ALA A 165 -6.90 6.49 30.22
CA ALA A 165 -5.99 5.62 29.48
C ALA A 165 -6.52 4.20 29.21
N ILE A 166 -7.49 3.71 30.00
CA ILE A 166 -8.12 2.40 29.75
C ILE A 166 -8.98 2.50 28.50
N THR A 167 -9.84 3.50 28.43
CA THR A 167 -10.68 3.76 27.25
C THR A 167 -9.83 4.08 26.00
N SER A 168 -8.64 4.67 26.17
CA SER A 168 -7.69 4.91 25.07
C SER A 168 -7.05 3.62 24.54
N LEU A 169 -6.73 2.66 25.41
CA LEU A 169 -6.18 1.36 25.01
C LEU A 169 -7.21 0.53 24.22
N ASP A 170 -8.47 0.55 24.65
CA ASP A 170 -9.55 -0.11 23.93
C ASP A 170 -9.81 0.54 22.56
N ALA A 171 -9.70 1.87 22.45
CA ALA A 171 -9.78 2.56 21.17
C ALA A 171 -8.64 2.20 20.20
N VAL A 172 -7.40 2.03 20.70
CA VAL A 172 -6.28 1.53 19.88
C VAL A 172 -6.54 0.10 19.42
N ARG A 173 -7.05 -0.78 20.30
CA ARG A 173 -7.36 -2.16 19.94
C ARG A 173 -8.48 -2.25 18.90
N GLU A 174 -9.53 -1.44 19.05
CA GLU A 174 -10.63 -1.35 18.10
C GLU A 174 -10.16 -0.85 16.72
N LEU A 175 -9.29 0.15 16.70
CA LEU A 175 -8.65 0.67 15.48
C LEU A 175 -7.89 -0.44 14.71
N LEU A 176 -7.22 -1.33 15.45
CA LEU A 176 -6.34 -2.36 14.89
C LEU A 176 -7.07 -3.68 14.57
N ALA A 177 -8.16 -3.99 15.27
CA ALA A 177 -8.90 -5.23 15.10
C ALA A 177 -9.38 -5.47 13.65
N ASP A 178 -9.79 -4.40 12.96
CA ASP A 178 -10.28 -4.47 11.57
C ASP A 178 -9.13 -4.47 10.53
N THR A 179 -7.89 -4.16 10.93
CA THR A 179 -6.74 -3.99 10.00
C THR A 179 -5.73 -5.13 10.02
N GLU A 180 -5.74 -6.00 11.04
CA GLU A 180 -4.69 -7.01 11.23
C GLU A 180 -4.66 -8.03 10.08
N GLN A 181 -5.83 -8.54 9.69
CA GLN A 181 -5.93 -9.50 8.59
C GLN A 181 -5.54 -8.87 7.25
N GLN A 182 -5.89 -7.60 7.04
CA GLN A 182 -5.55 -6.85 5.83
C GLN A 182 -4.05 -6.57 5.74
N ILE A 183 -3.40 -6.23 6.85
CA ILE A 183 -1.94 -6.06 6.91
C ILE A 183 -1.21 -7.36 6.61
N LYS A 184 -1.68 -8.49 7.16
CA LYS A 184 -1.12 -9.81 6.84
C LYS A 184 -1.27 -10.13 5.35
N SER A 185 -2.43 -9.83 4.77
CA SER A 185 -2.70 -10.02 3.35
C SER A 185 -1.80 -9.16 2.45
N ILE A 186 -1.73 -7.85 2.72
CA ILE A 186 -0.85 -6.90 2.02
C ILE A 186 0.61 -7.36 2.08
N LYS A 187 1.11 -7.78 3.26
CA LYS A 187 2.48 -8.31 3.40
C LYS A 187 2.71 -9.55 2.55
N ALA A 188 1.76 -10.48 2.51
CA ALA A 188 1.85 -11.67 1.66
C ALA A 188 1.88 -11.31 0.16
N HIS A 189 1.06 -10.34 -0.25
CA HIS A 189 1.07 -9.80 -1.62
C HIS A 189 2.42 -9.17 -1.98
N LEU A 190 3.00 -8.35 -1.09
CA LEU A 190 4.33 -7.76 -1.29
C LEU A 190 5.43 -8.82 -1.39
N ASP A 191 5.40 -9.84 -0.54
CA ASP A 191 6.38 -10.94 -0.59
C ASP A 191 6.27 -11.73 -1.89
N GLU A 192 5.05 -11.93 -2.39
CA GLU A 192 4.85 -12.55 -3.69
C GLU A 192 5.44 -11.70 -4.84
N LEU A 193 5.22 -10.38 -4.83
CA LEU A 193 5.83 -9.51 -5.85
C LEU A 193 7.36 -9.59 -5.80
N ARG A 194 7.97 -9.67 -4.62
CA ARG A 194 9.42 -9.85 -4.46
C ARG A 194 9.88 -11.18 -5.07
N ILE A 195 9.14 -12.27 -4.84
CA ILE A 195 9.43 -13.58 -5.44
C ILE A 195 9.33 -13.52 -6.97
N ILE A 196 8.29 -12.88 -7.51
CA ILE A 196 8.11 -12.72 -8.96
C ILE A 196 9.27 -11.91 -9.55
N SER A 197 9.62 -10.78 -8.94
CA SER A 197 10.72 -9.91 -9.36
C SER A 197 12.05 -10.66 -9.43
N ALA A 198 12.36 -11.48 -8.42
CA ALA A 198 13.57 -12.30 -8.39
C ALA A 198 13.61 -13.35 -9.52
N ARG A 199 12.46 -13.89 -9.94
CA ARG A 199 12.35 -14.89 -11.01
C ARG A 199 12.48 -14.32 -12.42
N LEU A 200 12.30 -13.02 -12.61
CA LEU A 200 12.47 -12.38 -13.92
C LEU A 200 13.93 -12.47 -14.44
N GLY A 201 14.88 -12.80 -13.57
CA GLY A 201 16.33 -12.86 -13.85
C GLY A 201 16.92 -11.46 -13.99
N PRO A 202 18.24 -11.27 -14.16
CA PRO A 202 18.82 -9.98 -14.51
C PRO A 202 18.16 -9.39 -15.76
#